data_AF-A0A3C1GEF0-F1
#
_entry.id   AF-A0A3C1GEF0-F1
#
_cell.length_a   1.000
_cell.length_b   1.000
_cell.length_c   1.000
_cell.angle_alpha   90.00
_cell.angle_beta   90.00
_cell.angle_gamma   90.00
#
_symmetry.space_group_name_H-M   'P 1'
#
loop_
_entity.id
_entity.type
_entity.pdbx_description
1 polymer ?
#
loop_
_entity_poly.entity_id
_entity_poly.type
_entity_poly.pdbx_seq_one_letter_code
_entity_poly.pdbx_strand_id
1 'polypeptide(L)'
;MARAREGGGSLKCSFCGKSQNDVRKLIAGPTVYICDECIELCNDIIAEEWQEEKSREIRSLPKPVEVKALLDQYVVGQERAKKILAVAVHNHYKRIEAGSEVGEVELQKANILLIGPTGSGKTLLAQTLAKMLKVPFTIADATTLTEAGYVGEDVENII
;
A
#
# COMPACT_ATOMS: atom_id res chain seq x y z
N MET A 1 -31.04 26.62 20.61
CA MET A 1 -31.99 26.12 21.63
C MET A 1 -33.06 25.29 20.92
N ALA A 2 -32.86 23.98 20.80
CA ALA A 2 -33.79 23.09 20.12
C ALA A 2 -34.87 22.60 21.10
N ARG A 3 -36.13 22.76 20.69
CA ARG A 3 -37.34 22.52 21.48
C ARG A 3 -37.45 21.04 21.89
N ALA A 4 -37.65 20.80 23.19
CA ALA A 4 -38.20 19.56 23.69
C ALA A 4 -39.64 19.40 23.18
N ARG A 5 -39.93 18.27 22.53
CA ARG A 5 -41.28 17.77 22.30
C ARG A 5 -41.42 16.47 23.09
N GLU A 6 -42.23 16.51 24.14
CA GLU A 6 -42.76 15.33 24.81
C GLU A 6 -43.75 14.62 23.88
N GLY A 7 -43.46 13.36 23.61
CA GLY A 7 -44.31 12.40 22.93
C GLY A 7 -43.71 11.03 23.16
N GLY A 8 -44.33 10.23 24.04
CA GLY A 8 -43.83 8.96 24.55
C GLY A 8 -43.78 7.82 23.52
N GLY A 9 -43.01 8.02 22.45
CA GLY A 9 -42.50 6.93 21.62
C GLY A 9 -41.05 6.68 22.04
N SER A 10 -40.76 5.51 22.60
CA SER A 10 -39.38 5.09 22.86
C SER A 10 -38.55 5.33 21.60
N LEU A 11 -37.51 6.16 21.66
CA LEU A 11 -36.58 6.32 20.54
C LEU A 11 -35.95 4.95 20.28
N LYS A 12 -35.99 4.49 19.02
CA LYS A 12 -35.50 3.16 18.62
C LYS A 12 -34.43 3.30 17.56
N CYS A 13 -33.44 2.41 17.61
CA CYS A 13 -32.45 2.26 16.55
C CYS A 13 -33.15 1.83 15.25
N SER A 14 -32.86 2.51 14.14
CA SER A 14 -33.43 2.23 12.83
C SER A 14 -32.87 0.96 12.18
N PHE A 15 -31.78 0.40 12.73
CA PHE A 15 -31.11 -0.80 12.21
C PHE A 15 -31.55 -2.07 12.94
N CYS A 16 -31.48 -2.08 14.28
CA CYS A 16 -31.81 -3.27 15.09
C CYS A 16 -33.15 -3.18 15.85
N GLY A 17 -33.81 -2.02 15.85
CA GLY A 17 -35.11 -1.83 16.51
C GLY A 17 -35.08 -1.72 18.04
N LYS A 18 -33.90 -1.85 18.67
CA LYS A 18 -33.72 -1.69 20.13
C LYS A 18 -34.08 -0.28 20.58
N SER A 19 -34.67 -0.16 21.78
CA SER A 19 -35.00 1.14 22.36
C SER A 19 -33.77 1.81 22.97
N GLN A 20 -33.85 3.12 23.23
CA GLN A 20 -32.80 3.87 23.91
C GLN A 20 -32.39 3.28 25.28
N ASN A 21 -33.29 2.55 25.95
CA ASN A 21 -33.01 1.91 27.24
C ASN A 21 -32.25 0.59 27.11
N ASP A 22 -32.28 -0.03 25.92
CA ASP A 22 -31.68 -1.35 25.68
C ASP A 22 -30.23 -1.23 25.17
N VAL A 23 -29.73 -0.02 24.91
CA VAL A 23 -28.41 0.25 24.32
C VAL A 23 -27.67 1.31 25.13
N ARG A 24 -26.33 1.24 25.13
CA ARG A 24 -25.51 2.16 25.93
C ARG A 24 -25.51 3.56 25.34
N LYS A 25 -25.53 3.69 24.01
CA LYS A 25 -25.64 4.96 23.31
C LYS A 25 -26.55 4.84 22.10
N LEU A 26 -27.40 5.84 21.91
CA LEU A 26 -28.20 6.05 20.71
C LEU A 26 -27.81 7.40 20.09
N ILE A 27 -27.29 7.37 18.86
CA ILE A 27 -26.85 8.54 18.12
C ILE A 27 -27.98 8.99 17.20
N ALA A 28 -28.31 10.28 17.27
CA ALA A 28 -29.40 10.89 16.52
C ALA A 28 -28.90 11.63 15.29
N GLY A 29 -29.40 11.23 14.11
CA GLY A 29 -29.31 11.99 12.87
C GLY A 29 -30.60 12.80 12.61
N PRO A 30 -30.67 13.54 11.48
CA PRO A 30 -31.83 14.36 11.14
C PRO A 30 -33.15 13.58 11.02
N THR A 31 -33.09 12.32 10.59
CA THR A 31 -34.28 11.46 10.34
C THR A 31 -34.09 10.01 10.78
N VAL A 32 -32.93 9.65 11.34
CA VAL A 32 -32.52 8.26 11.60
C VAL A 32 -31.77 8.18 12.93
N TYR A 33 -31.83 7.03 13.59
CA TYR A 33 -31.10 6.75 14.83
C TYR A 33 -30.29 5.46 14.70
N ILE A 34 -29.06 5.46 15.21
CA ILE A 34 -28.18 4.28 15.22
C ILE A 34 -27.61 4.06 16.62
N CYS A 35 -27.56 2.82 17.10
CA CYS A 35 -26.97 2.49 18.40
C CYS A 35 -25.49 2.12 18.27
N ASP A 36 -24.79 2.11 19.41
CA ASP A 36 -23.37 1.74 19.50
C ASP A 36 -23.10 0.32 18.95
N GLU A 37 -23.93 -0.66 19.29
CA GLU A 37 -23.77 -2.03 18.78
C GLU A 37 -23.87 -2.12 17.25
N CYS A 38 -24.80 -1.38 16.63
CA CYS A 38 -24.91 -1.35 15.17
C CYS A 38 -23.72 -0.64 14.53
N ILE A 39 -23.12 0.34 15.20
CA ILE A 39 -21.89 0.98 14.71
C ILE A 39 -20.72 0.01 14.78
N GLU A 40 -20.58 -0.74 15.87
CA GLU A 40 -19.55 -1.78 15.99
C GLU A 40 -19.70 -2.83 14.89
N LEU A 41 -20.91 -3.36 14.70
CA LEU A 41 -21.18 -4.33 13.64
C LEU A 41 -20.91 -3.76 12.24
N CYS A 42 -21.33 -2.51 11.96
CA CYS A 42 -21.02 -1.87 10.68
C CYS A 42 -19.52 -1.69 10.50
N ASN A 43 -18.77 -1.30 11.54
CA ASN A 43 -17.33 -1.17 11.47
C ASN A 43 -16.66 -2.52 11.20
N ASP A 44 -17.13 -3.61 11.82
CA ASP A 44 -16.61 -4.96 11.59
C ASP A 44 -16.84 -5.41 10.14
N ILE A 45 -18.05 -5.23 9.61
CA ILE A 45 -18.38 -5.57 8.21
C ILE A 45 -17.49 -4.77 7.24
N ILE A 46 -17.34 -3.46 7.45
CA ILE A 46 -16.51 -2.61 6.59
C ILE A 46 -15.02 -3.01 6.72
N ALA A 47 -14.56 -3.37 7.92
CA ALA A 47 -13.20 -3.84 8.14
C ALA A 47 -12.92 -5.15 7.40
N GLU A 48 -13.86 -6.10 7.41
CA GLU A 48 -13.78 -7.36 6.66
C GLU A 48 -13.69 -7.11 5.14
N GLU A 49 -14.52 -6.22 4.59
CA GLU A 49 -14.47 -5.86 3.17
C GLU A 49 -13.11 -5.26 2.77
N TRP A 50 -12.53 -4.38 3.61
CA TRP A 50 -11.19 -3.84 3.36
C TRP A 50 -10.09 -4.91 3.40
N GLN A 51 -10.21 -5.92 4.27
CA GLN A 51 -9.27 -7.04 4.31
C GLN A 51 -9.40 -7.93 3.07
N GLU A 52 -10.62 -8.14 2.56
CA GLU A 52 -10.84 -8.84 1.29
C GLU A 52 -10.28 -8.08 0.08
N GLU A 53 -10.43 -6.75 0.04
CA GLU A 53 -9.85 -5.92 -1.03
C GLU A 53 -8.31 -5.96 -1.00
N LYS A 54 -7.69 -5.77 0.18
CA LYS A 54 -6.24 -5.90 0.35
C LYS A 54 -5.73 -7.27 -0.10
N SER A 55 -6.44 -8.34 0.25
CA SER A 55 -6.05 -9.70 -0.16
C SER A 55 -6.25 -9.97 -1.66
N ARG A 56 -7.13 -9.24 -2.36
CA ARG A 56 -7.20 -9.24 -3.83
C ARG A 56 -6.04 -8.46 -4.46
N GLU A 57 -5.62 -7.34 -3.88
CA GLU A 57 -4.43 -6.59 -4.32
C GLU A 57 -3.14 -7.43 -4.19
N ILE A 58 -2.95 -8.12 -3.06
CA ILE A 58 -1.81 -9.05 -2.86
C ILE A 58 -1.78 -10.14 -3.95
N ARG A 59 -2.95 -10.64 -4.37
CA ARG A 59 -3.06 -11.65 -5.45
C ARG A 59 -2.74 -11.08 -6.84
N SER A 60 -2.79 -9.76 -7.00
CA SER A 60 -2.47 -9.08 -8.26
C SER A 60 -0.97 -8.82 -8.45
N LEU A 61 -0.15 -9.05 -7.41
CA LEU A 61 1.30 -8.88 -7.52
C LEU A 61 1.90 -9.89 -8.51
N PRO A 62 2.69 -9.43 -9.50
CA PRO A 62 3.30 -10.32 -10.47
C PRO A 62 4.28 -11.26 -9.77
N LYS A 63 4.23 -12.53 -10.16
CA LYS A 63 5.18 -13.54 -9.66
C LYS A 63 6.57 -13.24 -10.20
N PRO A 64 7.66 -13.60 -9.49
CA PRO A 64 9.01 -13.39 -9.99
C PRO A 64 9.25 -13.99 -11.38
N VAL A 65 8.60 -15.10 -11.71
CA VAL A 65 8.69 -15.74 -13.02
C VAL A 65 8.09 -14.85 -14.12
N GLU A 66 6.97 -14.17 -13.84
CA GLU A 66 6.30 -13.27 -14.77
C GLU A 66 7.12 -11.99 -14.99
N VAL A 67 7.67 -11.42 -13.91
CA VAL A 67 8.59 -10.28 -13.98
C VAL A 67 9.81 -10.63 -14.83
N LYS A 68 10.41 -11.79 -14.59
CA LYS A 68 11.57 -12.25 -15.35
C LYS A 68 11.24 -12.47 -16.83
N ALA A 69 10.09 -13.08 -17.13
CA ALA A 69 9.63 -13.30 -18.50
C ALA A 69 9.39 -11.99 -19.26
N LEU A 70 8.92 -10.94 -18.57
CA LEU A 70 8.77 -9.63 -19.18
C LEU A 70 10.13 -8.96 -19.42
N LEU A 71 11.05 -9.04 -18.45
CA LEU A 71 12.43 -8.55 -18.64
C LEU A 71 13.14 -9.26 -19.82
N ASP A 72 12.84 -10.54 -20.04
CA ASP A 72 13.36 -11.32 -21.17
C ASP A 72 12.95 -10.74 -22.55
N GLN A 73 11.83 -10.02 -22.64
CA GLN A 73 11.38 -9.39 -23.90
C GLN A 73 12.23 -8.20 -24.31
N TYR A 74 12.91 -7.54 -23.36
CA TYR A 74 13.66 -6.30 -23.59
C TYR A 74 15.16 -6.46 -23.42
N VAL A 75 15.61 -7.37 -22.55
CA VAL A 75 17.03 -7.58 -22.22
C VAL A 75 17.43 -9.01 -22.53
N VAL A 76 18.35 -9.20 -23.46
CA VAL A 76 18.86 -10.52 -23.84
C VAL A 76 20.00 -10.94 -22.89
N GLY A 77 19.99 -12.19 -22.44
CA GLY A 77 21.00 -12.71 -21.50
C GLY A 77 20.80 -12.19 -20.06
N GLN A 78 21.88 -11.98 -19.30
CA GLN A 78 21.81 -11.42 -17.93
C GLN A 78 20.86 -12.15 -16.96
N GLU A 79 20.74 -13.48 -17.10
CA GLU A 79 19.76 -14.30 -16.37
C GLU A 79 19.82 -14.14 -14.85
N ARG A 80 21.03 -14.02 -14.30
CA ARG A 80 21.24 -13.80 -12.86
C ARG A 80 20.65 -12.47 -12.40
N ALA A 81 20.89 -11.39 -13.13
CA ALA A 81 20.39 -10.06 -12.78
C ALA A 81 18.86 -10.00 -12.84
N LYS A 82 18.25 -10.57 -13.89
CA LYS A 82 16.78 -10.61 -14.01
C LYS A 82 16.12 -11.37 -12.87
N LYS A 83 16.67 -12.54 -12.48
CA LYS A 83 16.16 -13.31 -11.34
C LYS A 83 16.23 -12.51 -10.04
N ILE A 84 17.36 -11.85 -9.78
CA ILE A 84 17.54 -11.03 -8.57
C ILE A 84 16.54 -9.87 -8.55
N LEU A 85 16.40 -9.13 -9.66
CA LEU A 85 15.46 -8.02 -9.78
C LEU A 85 14.01 -8.48 -9.58
N ALA A 86 13.63 -9.59 -10.21
CA ALA A 86 12.29 -10.14 -10.10
C ALA A 86 11.92 -10.53 -8.66
N VAL A 87 12.83 -11.17 -7.94
CA VAL A 87 12.62 -11.53 -6.53
C VAL A 87 12.59 -10.29 -5.64
N ALA A 88 13.52 -9.36 -5.84
CA ALA A 88 13.62 -8.16 -5.02
C ALA A 88 12.37 -7.28 -5.14
N VAL A 89 11.83 -7.13 -6.35
CA VAL A 89 10.60 -6.39 -6.62
C VAL A 89 9.40 -7.06 -5.97
N HIS A 90 9.25 -8.37 -6.18
CA HIS A 90 8.17 -9.12 -5.56
C HIS A 90 8.19 -8.98 -4.03
N ASN A 91 9.37 -9.10 -3.43
CA ASN A 91 9.55 -8.90 -1.98
C ASN A 91 9.32 -7.45 -1.54
N HIS A 92 9.67 -6.47 -2.38
CA HIS A 92 9.43 -5.06 -2.09
C HIS A 92 7.93 -4.76 -1.95
N TYR A 93 7.11 -5.27 -2.87
CA TYR A 93 5.66 -5.11 -2.79
C TYR A 93 5.05 -5.89 -1.64
N LYS A 94 5.45 -7.16 -1.43
CA LYS A 94 5.00 -7.92 -0.26
C LYS A 94 5.29 -7.21 1.05
N ARG A 95 6.43 -6.52 1.14
CA ARG A 95 6.80 -5.73 2.31
C ARG A 95 5.94 -4.47 2.47
N ILE A 96 5.57 -3.79 1.39
CA ILE A 96 4.67 -2.63 1.45
C ILE A 96 3.27 -3.07 1.90
N GLU A 97 2.75 -4.17 1.33
CA GLU A 97 1.40 -4.67 1.64
C GLU A 97 1.27 -5.28 3.03
N ALA A 98 2.33 -5.94 3.52
CA ALA A 98 2.36 -6.47 4.88
C ALA A 98 2.13 -5.37 5.94
N GLY A 99 2.37 -4.10 5.60
CA GLY A 99 2.27 -2.99 6.54
C GLY A 99 3.16 -3.20 7.77
N SER A 100 2.96 -2.37 8.79
CA SER A 100 3.68 -2.47 10.06
C SER A 100 3.09 -3.52 11.02
N GLU A 101 2.11 -4.31 10.59
CA GLU A 101 1.26 -5.13 11.49
C GLU A 101 1.64 -6.63 11.54
N VAL A 102 2.65 -7.08 10.79
CA VAL A 102 3.11 -8.48 10.86
C VAL A 102 4.12 -8.69 12.00
N GLY A 103 3.65 -8.50 13.24
CA GLY A 103 4.38 -8.84 14.47
C GLY A 103 5.74 -8.15 14.66
N GLU A 104 6.53 -8.64 15.62
CA GLU A 104 7.88 -8.13 15.98
C GLU A 104 8.94 -8.30 14.86
N VAL A 105 8.55 -8.71 13.65
CA VAL A 105 9.50 -9.04 12.57
C VAL A 105 9.65 -7.86 11.61
N GLU A 106 10.74 -7.11 11.78
CA GLU A 106 11.09 -6.02 10.86
C GLU A 106 11.60 -6.55 9.51
N LEU A 107 10.87 -6.25 8.44
CA LEU A 107 11.28 -6.59 7.08
C LEU A 107 12.25 -5.54 6.51
N GLN A 108 13.51 -5.94 6.33
CA GLN A 108 14.56 -5.05 5.79
C GLN A 108 14.38 -4.75 4.28
N LYS A 109 14.87 -3.58 3.86
CA LYS A 109 14.91 -3.19 2.43
C LYS A 109 16.03 -3.92 1.71
N ALA A 110 15.70 -4.66 0.66
CA ALA A 110 16.69 -5.21 -0.26
C ALA A 110 17.08 -4.16 -1.31
N ASN A 111 18.22 -3.49 -1.10
CA ASN A 111 18.84 -2.65 -2.13
C ASN A 111 19.68 -3.52 -3.08
N ILE A 112 19.79 -3.12 -4.35
CA ILE A 112 20.48 -3.90 -5.39
C ILE A 112 21.61 -3.07 -5.96
N LEU A 113 22.81 -3.68 -6.02
CA LEU A 113 23.95 -3.15 -6.76
C LEU A 113 24.13 -3.94 -8.06
N LEU A 114 24.04 -3.26 -9.21
CA LEU A 114 24.25 -3.85 -10.53
C LEU A 114 25.68 -3.61 -11.01
N ILE A 115 26.47 -4.68 -11.11
CA ILE A 115 27.86 -4.63 -11.60
C ILE A 115 27.92 -5.27 -12.98
N GLY A 116 28.54 -4.57 -13.94
CA GLY A 116 28.75 -5.09 -15.29
C GLY A 116 29.39 -4.06 -16.22
N PRO A 117 29.93 -4.48 -17.36
CA PRO A 117 30.61 -3.61 -18.32
C PRO A 117 29.67 -2.55 -18.90
N THR A 118 30.22 -1.54 -19.56
CA THR A 118 29.43 -0.55 -20.32
C THR A 118 28.59 -1.25 -21.40
N GLY A 119 27.41 -0.72 -21.70
CA GLY A 119 26.52 -1.31 -22.74
C GLY A 119 25.84 -2.64 -22.38
N SER A 120 26.03 -3.21 -21.19
CA SER A 120 25.43 -4.50 -20.77
C SER A 120 23.92 -4.45 -20.44
N GLY A 121 23.27 -3.30 -20.58
CA GLY A 121 21.83 -3.16 -20.33
C GLY A 121 21.42 -2.87 -18.89
N LYS A 122 22.33 -2.43 -18.00
CA LYS A 122 22.01 -2.06 -16.60
C LYS A 122 20.89 -1.01 -16.51
N THR A 123 21.04 0.09 -17.24
CA THR A 123 20.02 1.17 -17.27
C THR A 123 18.71 0.69 -17.91
N LEU A 124 18.80 -0.14 -18.95
CA LEU A 124 17.62 -0.70 -19.62
C LEU A 124 16.83 -1.63 -18.70
N LEU A 125 17.51 -2.47 -17.90
CA LEU A 125 16.87 -3.31 -16.88
C LEU A 125 16.04 -2.47 -15.91
N ALA A 126 16.61 -1.38 -15.37
CA ALA A 126 15.92 -0.50 -14.43
C ALA A 126 14.72 0.22 -15.09
N GLN A 127 14.88 0.73 -16.30
CA GLN A 127 13.81 1.40 -17.05
C GLN A 127 12.66 0.46 -17.41
N THR A 128 12.96 -0.76 -17.89
CA THR A 128 11.93 -1.75 -18.22
C THR A 128 11.17 -2.18 -16.98
N LEU A 129 11.87 -2.36 -15.86
CA LEU A 129 11.26 -2.71 -14.58
C LEU A 129 10.32 -1.60 -14.09
N ALA A 130 10.72 -0.34 -14.18
CA ALA A 130 9.88 0.80 -13.82
C ALA A 130 8.60 0.88 -14.67
N LYS A 131 8.73 0.72 -16.00
CA LYS A 131 7.58 0.72 -16.93
C LYS A 131 6.58 -0.39 -16.61
N MET A 132 7.06 -1.57 -16.22
CA MET A 132 6.23 -2.70 -15.83
C MET A 132 5.44 -2.40 -14.55
N LEU A 133 6.11 -1.83 -13.56
CA LEU A 133 5.55 -1.62 -12.22
C LEU A 133 4.64 -0.39 -12.11
N LYS A 134 4.63 0.48 -13.13
CA LYS A 134 3.84 1.72 -13.13
C LYS A 134 4.06 2.58 -11.88
N VAL A 135 5.26 2.53 -11.31
CA VAL A 135 5.67 3.32 -10.14
C VAL A 135 6.48 4.53 -10.56
N PRO A 136 6.52 5.59 -9.72
CA PRO A 136 7.48 6.67 -9.88
C PRO A 136 8.90 6.09 -9.99
N PHE A 137 9.67 6.60 -10.96
CA PHE A 137 11.01 6.13 -11.22
C PHE A 137 11.92 7.31 -11.57
N THR A 138 13.00 7.42 -10.81
CA THR A 138 14.01 8.47 -10.95
C THR A 138 15.33 7.84 -11.35
N ILE A 139 16.04 8.47 -12.30
CA ILE A 139 17.42 8.13 -12.65
C ILE A 139 18.28 9.31 -12.19
N ALA A 140 19.28 9.04 -11.36
CA ALA A 140 20.26 10.02 -10.91
C ALA A 140 21.68 9.53 -11.24
N ASP A 141 22.59 10.46 -11.50
CA ASP A 141 24.01 10.20 -11.67
C ASP A 141 24.74 10.57 -10.39
N ALA A 142 25.45 9.61 -9.78
CA ALA A 142 26.20 9.86 -8.56
C ALA A 142 27.40 10.81 -8.76
N THR A 143 27.85 11.03 -9.99
CA THR A 143 28.99 11.91 -10.28
C THR A 143 28.66 13.40 -10.15
N THR A 144 27.38 13.78 -10.17
CA THR A 144 26.93 15.17 -9.98
C THR A 144 26.72 15.52 -8.50
N LEU A 145 26.70 14.51 -7.62
CA LEU A 145 26.42 14.68 -6.20
C LEU A 145 27.68 15.07 -5.43
N THR A 146 27.53 16.08 -4.58
CA THR A 146 28.61 16.57 -3.71
C THR A 146 28.17 16.59 -2.26
N GLU A 147 29.14 16.56 -1.34
CA GLU A 147 28.85 16.74 0.08
C GLU A 147 28.22 18.12 0.35
N ALA A 148 27.39 18.21 1.39
CA ALA A 148 26.76 19.45 1.81
C ALA A 148 27.80 20.56 2.00
N GLY A 149 27.56 21.71 1.37
CA GLY A 149 28.46 22.87 1.42
C GLY A 149 29.49 22.95 0.29
N TYR A 150 29.49 22.02 -0.66
CA TYR A 150 30.27 22.10 -1.91
C TYR A 150 29.39 22.49 -3.10
N VAL A 151 30.01 22.98 -4.18
CA VAL A 151 29.31 23.34 -5.43
C VAL A 151 28.96 22.05 -6.19
N GLY A 152 27.68 21.65 -6.15
CA GLY A 152 27.13 20.47 -6.82
C GLY A 152 25.68 20.21 -6.41
N GLU A 153 25.11 19.08 -6.83
CA GLU A 153 23.74 18.68 -6.45
C GLU A 153 23.73 17.98 -5.07
N ASP A 154 22.79 18.37 -4.21
CA ASP A 154 22.54 17.68 -2.94
C ASP A 154 21.84 16.33 -3.16
N VAL A 155 22.11 15.35 -2.30
CA VAL A 155 21.47 14.03 -2.27
C VAL A 155 19.96 14.14 -2.06
N GLU A 156 19.49 15.19 -1.36
CA GLU A 156 18.07 15.45 -1.16
C GLU A 156 17.30 15.71 -2.46
N ASN A 157 17.97 16.15 -3.54
CA ASN A 157 17.33 16.42 -4.83
C ASN A 157 16.92 15.16 -5.61
N ILE A 158 17.29 13.96 -5.14
CA ILE A 158 16.99 12.68 -5.81
C ILE A 158 15.58 12.15 -5.43
N ILE A 159 15.00 12.63 -4.34
CA ILE A 159 13.81 12.05 -3.67
C ILE A 159 12.53 12.79 -4.06
#